data_AF-A0A3B9Z3W8-F1
#
_entry.id   AF-A0A3B9Z3W8-F1
#
_cell.length_a   1.000
_cell.length_b   1.000
_cell.length_c   1.000
_cell.angle_alpha   90.00
_cell.angle_beta   90.00
_cell.angle_gamma   90.00
#
_symmetry.space_group_name_H-M   'P 1'
#
loop_
_entity.id
_entity.type
_entity.pdbx_description
1 polymer ?
#
loop_
_entity_poly.entity_id
_entity_poly.type
_entity_poly.pdbx_seq_one_letter_code
_entity_poly.pdbx_strand_id
1 'polypeptide(L)'
;MLRWASRTSAAYFLTAHDLDLVRWFAGDRIVRVYAQGARGVLDRNGIDAYDAIQSSVTFANGSIASFEASWIHPNTYPSFT
;
A
#
# COMPACT_ATOMS: atom_id res chain seq x y z
N MET A 1 4.82 -4.24 21.77
CA MET A 1 4.69 -3.76 20.38
C MET A 1 5.97 -3.00 20.00
N LEU A 2 6.50 -3.19 18.78
CA LEU A 2 7.76 -2.56 18.37
C LEU A 2 7.61 -1.04 18.25
N ARG A 3 8.54 -0.25 18.81
CA ARG A 3 8.46 1.23 18.85
C ARG A 3 8.35 1.92 17.49
N TRP A 4 8.78 1.25 16.42
CA TRP A 4 8.72 1.78 15.05
C TRP A 4 7.39 1.49 14.36
N ALA A 5 6.59 0.53 14.86
CA ALA A 5 5.41 0.03 14.16
C ALA A 5 4.33 1.13 13.96
N SER A 6 4.20 2.05 14.92
CA SER A 6 3.29 3.20 14.81
C SER A 6 3.81 4.33 13.92
N ARG A 7 5.05 4.23 13.42
CA ARG A 7 5.67 5.23 12.54
C ARG A 7 5.73 4.79 11.08
N THR A 8 5.08 3.68 10.75
CA THR A 8 4.99 3.14 9.38
C THR A 8 3.54 2.95 8.97
N SER A 9 3.30 2.67 7.70
CA SER A 9 1.99 2.25 7.18
C SER A 9 2.13 0.95 6.39
N ALA A 10 1.01 0.29 6.10
CA ALA A 10 0.98 -0.85 5.18
C ALA A 10 1.65 -0.49 3.85
N ALA A 11 1.30 0.67 3.27
CA ALA A 11 1.90 1.15 2.02
C ALA A 11 3.40 1.38 2.14
N TYR A 12 3.88 1.97 3.23
CA TYR A 12 5.32 2.19 3.40
C TYR A 12 6.08 0.88 3.55
N PHE A 13 5.53 -0.10 4.27
CA PHE A 13 6.21 -1.36 4.54
C PHE A 13 6.12 -2.36 3.38
N LEU A 14 4.91 -2.54 2.82
CA LEU A 14 4.60 -3.54 1.81
C LEU A 14 4.81 -3.05 0.38
N THR A 15 4.70 -1.74 0.10
CA THR A 15 4.77 -1.24 -1.29
C THR A 15 6.14 -0.68 -1.64
N ALA A 16 7.05 -0.44 -0.69
CA ALA A 16 8.31 0.25 -0.99
C ALA A 16 9.18 -0.47 -2.04
N HIS A 17 9.26 -1.80 -1.99
CA HIS A 17 10.02 -2.61 -2.94
C HIS A 17 9.34 -2.68 -4.31
N ASP A 18 8.02 -2.88 -4.35
CA ASP A 18 7.25 -2.87 -5.59
C ASP A 18 7.30 -1.51 -6.28
N LEU A 19 7.21 -0.43 -5.50
CA LEU A 19 7.29 0.94 -6.01
C LEU A 19 8.64 1.23 -6.65
N ASP A 20 9.74 0.81 -6.00
CA ASP A 20 11.08 0.98 -6.57
C ASP A 20 11.24 0.17 -7.87
N LEU A 21 10.78 -1.08 -7.88
CA LEU A 21 10.81 -1.95 -9.06
C LEU A 21 9.98 -1.39 -10.22
N VAL A 22 8.74 -0.99 -9.96
CA VAL A 22 7.86 -0.41 -10.98
C VAL A 22 8.42 0.91 -11.49
N ARG A 23 9.01 1.73 -10.61
CA ARG A 23 9.70 2.96 -11.01
C ARG A 23 10.90 2.66 -11.90
N TRP A 24 11.66 1.61 -11.60
CA TRP A 24 12.77 1.17 -12.44
C TRP A 24 12.28 0.76 -13.85
N PHE A 25 11.21 -0.03 -13.94
CA PHE A 25 10.60 -0.38 -15.22
C PHE A 25 10.02 0.81 -15.98
N ALA A 26 9.37 1.74 -15.27
CA ALA A 26 8.83 2.95 -15.87
C ALA A 26 9.94 3.89 -16.38
N GLY A 27 11.16 3.78 -15.84
CA GLY A 27 12.31 4.57 -16.27
C GLY A 27 12.18 6.07 -16.00
N ASP A 28 11.24 6.48 -15.14
CA ASP A 28 10.92 7.88 -14.89
C ASP A 28 10.41 8.11 -13.46
N ARG A 29 10.21 9.37 -13.07
CA ARG A 29 9.69 9.77 -11.76
C ARG A 29 8.17 9.84 -11.74
N ILE A 30 7.59 9.56 -10.57
CA ILE A 30 6.19 9.81 -10.29
C ILE A 30 5.94 11.32 -10.18
N VAL A 31 4.88 11.82 -10.80
CA VAL A 31 4.48 13.24 -10.79
C VAL A 31 3.08 13.48 -10.24
N ARG A 32 2.26 12.43 -10.11
CA ARG A 32 0.92 12.51 -9.51
C ARG A 32 0.60 11.22 -8.78
N VAL A 33 -0.08 11.34 -7.64
CA VAL A 33 -0.58 10.22 -6.85
C VAL A 33 -2.03 10.50 -6.47
N TYR A 34 -2.89 9.51 -6.63
CA TYR A 34 -4.21 9.44 -6.00
C TYR A 34 -4.25 8.18 -5.15
N ALA A 35 -4.73 8.28 -3.90
CA ALA A 35 -4.82 7.13 -3.00
C ALA A 35 -6.09 7.19 -2.17
N GLN A 36 -6.62 6.02 -1.85
CA GLN A 36 -7.73 5.82 -0.94
C GLN A 36 -7.39 4.70 0.05
N GLY A 37 -7.89 4.81 1.28
CA GLY A 37 -7.65 3.83 2.33
C GLY A 37 -8.94 3.37 3.00
N ALA A 38 -8.95 2.12 3.43
CA ALA A 38 -9.99 1.51 4.24
C ALA A 38 -9.53 1.37 5.70
N ARG A 39 -10.45 1.62 6.64
CA ARG A 39 -10.25 1.42 8.08
C ARG A 39 -11.43 0.68 8.68
N GLY A 40 -11.19 -0.09 9.74
CA GLY A 40 -12.26 -0.68 10.55
C GLY A 40 -11.83 -1.86 11.41
N VAL A 41 -11.21 -2.89 10.84
CA VAL A 41 -10.84 -4.11 11.60
C VAL A 41 -9.69 -3.83 12.56
N LEU A 42 -8.61 -3.19 12.10
CA LEU A 42 -7.46 -2.86 12.94
C LEU A 42 -7.85 -1.86 14.04
N ASP A 43 -8.67 -0.86 13.71
CA ASP A 43 -9.20 0.10 14.68
C ASP A 43 -10.01 -0.58 15.79
N ARG A 44 -10.88 -1.55 15.44
CA ARG A 44 -11.64 -2.34 16.44
C ARG A 44 -10.74 -3.21 17.33
N ASN A 45 -9.53 -3.52 16.87
CA ASN A 45 -8.52 -4.23 17.65
C ASN A 45 -7.56 -3.29 18.39
N GLY A 46 -7.83 -1.97 18.41
CA GLY A 46 -7.01 -0.97 19.10
C GLY A 46 -5.68 -0.66 18.39
N ILE A 47 -5.57 -0.96 17.09
CA ILE A 47 -4.39 -0.69 16.27
C ILE A 47 -4.68 0.51 15.37
N ASP A 48 -3.99 1.61 15.58
CA ASP A 48 -4.13 2.83 14.76
C ASP A 48 -3.40 2.68 13.41
N ALA A 49 -4.03 1.98 12.48
CA ALA A 49 -3.51 1.75 11.14
C ALA A 49 -4.65 1.55 10.12
N TYR A 50 -4.36 1.83 8.85
CA TYR A 50 -5.26 1.47 7.75
C TYR A 50 -5.27 -0.05 7.57
N ASP A 51 -6.47 -0.59 7.33
CA ASP A 51 -6.68 -1.99 6.96
C ASP A 51 -6.06 -2.26 5.58
N ALA A 52 -6.34 -1.38 4.62
CA ALA A 52 -5.84 -1.42 3.25
C ALA A 52 -5.68 -0.02 2.65
N ILE A 53 -4.77 0.13 1.70
CA ILE A 53 -4.54 1.33 0.89
C ILE A 53 -4.40 0.91 -0.57
N GLN A 54 -5.16 1.56 -1.45
CA GLN A 54 -5.05 1.45 -2.90
C GLN A 54 -4.59 2.80 -3.46
N SER A 55 -3.62 2.77 -4.36
CA SER A 55 -3.07 3.98 -4.96
C SER A 55 -2.87 3.82 -6.46
N SER A 56 -3.08 4.91 -7.20
CA SER A 56 -2.75 5.05 -8.60
C SER A 56 -1.76 6.19 -8.77
N VAL A 57 -0.68 5.94 -9.50
CA VAL A 57 0.40 6.90 -9.73
C VAL A 57 0.56 7.17 -11.21
N THR A 58 0.88 8.41 -11.56
CA THR A 58 1.25 8.82 -12.92
C THR A 58 2.73 9.19 -12.95
N PHE A 59 3.47 8.62 -13.89
CA PHE A 59 4.87 8.95 -14.18
C PHE A 59 4.97 10.11 -15.17
N ALA A 60 6.12 10.82 -15.18
CA ALA A 60 6.30 11.98 -16.06
C ALA A 60 6.21 11.62 -17.56
N ASN A 61 6.64 10.42 -17.95
CA ASN A 61 6.48 9.87 -19.31
C ASN A 61 5.04 9.46 -19.67
N GLY A 62 4.07 9.67 -18.77
CA GLY A 62 2.65 9.37 -18.99
C GLY A 62 2.22 7.95 -18.60
N SER A 63 3.14 7.07 -18.20
CA SER A 63 2.81 5.74 -17.71
C SER A 63 2.01 5.82 -16.41
N ILE A 64 1.14 4.84 -16.17
CA ILE A 64 0.32 4.73 -14.96
C ILE A 64 0.58 3.37 -14.32
N ALA A 65 0.71 3.36 -13.00
CA ALA A 65 0.77 2.13 -12.21
C ALA A 65 -0.21 2.20 -11.04
N SER A 66 -0.64 1.02 -10.58
CA SER A 66 -1.50 0.86 -9.43
C SER A 66 -0.81 0.00 -8.38
N PHE A 67 -0.99 0.34 -7.11
CA PHE A 67 -0.44 -0.40 -5.98
C PHE A 67 -1.52 -0.65 -4.93
N GLU A 68 -1.43 -1.82 -4.31
CA GLU A 68 -2.21 -2.20 -3.14
C GLU A 68 -1.27 -2.54 -1.98
N ALA A 69 -1.63 -2.09 -0.79
CA ALA A 69 -1.08 -2.63 0.45
C ALA A 69 -2.21 -2.91 1.43
N SER A 70 -2.31 -4.15 1.91
CA SER A 70 -3.30 -4.56 2.89
C SER A 70 -2.67 -5.36 4.02
N TRP A 71 -3.06 -5.08 5.26
CA TRP A 71 -2.67 -5.87 6.44
C TRP A 71 -3.66 -7.01 6.73
N ILE A 72 -4.85 -6.92 6.15
CA ILE A 72 -5.93 -7.86 6.41
C ILE A 72 -6.51 -8.36 5.10
N HIS A 73 -7.02 -9.57 5.13
CA HIS A 73 -7.88 -10.10 4.09
C HIS A 73 -9.15 -10.67 4.72
N PRO A 74 -10.26 -10.77 3.97
CA PRO A 74 -11.45 -11.47 4.44
C PRO A 74 -11.09 -12.90 4.87
N ASN A 75 -11.82 -13.46 5.83
CA ASN A 75 -11.65 -14.86 6.23
C ASN A 75 -11.94 -15.86 5.08
N THR A 76 -12.62 -15.40 4.04
CA THR A 76 -12.91 -16.14 2.81
C THR A 76 -11.90 -15.86 1.68
N TYR A 77 -10.82 -15.13 1.97
CA TYR A 77 -9.80 -14.85 0.97
C TYR A 77 -9.19 -16.16 0.48
N PRO A 78 -9.12 -16.39 -0.84
CA PRO A 78 -8.53 -17.60 -1.38
C PRO A 78 -7.02 -17.58 -1.16
N SER A 79 -6.56 -18.07 -0.01
CA SER A 79 -5.17 -18.41 0.22
C SER A 79 -4.91 -19.83 -0.26
N PHE A 80 -3.73 -20.10 -0.82
CA PHE A 80 -3.32 -21.46 -1.20
C PHE A 80 -3.48 -22.41 0.00
N THR A 81 -4.36 -23.41 -0.14
CA THR A 81 -4.39 -24.62 0.70
C THR A 81 -3.24 -25.54 0.35
#